data_AF-A0A2M8WWA3-F1
#
_entry.id   AF-A0A2M8WWA3-F1
#
_cell.length_a   1.000
_cell.length_b   1.000
_cell.length_c   1.000
_cell.angle_alpha   90.00
_cell.angle_beta   90.00
_cell.angle_gamma   90.00
#
_symmetry.space_group_name_H-M   'P 1'
#
loop_
_entity.id
_entity.type
_entity.pdbx_description
1 polymer ?
#
loop_
_entity_poly.entity_id
_entity_poly.type
_entity_poly.pdbx_seq_one_letter_code
_entity_poly.pdbx_strand_id
1 'polypeptide(L)' 'MNAEIIDRRGNLRLVLDPERVFPGLIVQGDTLVSLLEDLEEENPEGFATQTVREWIGLYEEMMKDAGSDLPYVR' A
#
# COMPACT_ATOMS: atom_id res chain seq x y z
N MET A 1 -16.24 11.11 11.20
CA MET A 1 -15.99 11.62 9.84
C MET A 1 -15.48 10.44 9.03
N ASN A 2 -15.77 10.39 7.72
CA ASN A 2 -15.24 9.36 6.85
C ASN A 2 -13.99 9.90 6.14
N ALA A 3 -13.07 9.02 5.74
CA ALA A 3 -11.94 9.41 4.92
C ALA A 3 -12.42 9.93 3.55
N GLU A 4 -11.77 10.98 3.04
CA GLU A 4 -12.15 11.66 1.80
C GLU A 4 -10.98 11.73 0.81
N ILE A 5 -11.24 11.43 -0.47
CA ILE A 5 -10.27 11.64 -1.55
C ILE A 5 -10.26 13.12 -1.94
N ILE A 6 -9.15 13.80 -1.68
CA ILE A 6 -9.00 15.25 -1.91
C ILE A 6 -8.17 15.61 -3.16
N ASP A 7 -7.36 14.69 -3.69
CA ASP A 7 -6.68 14.85 -5.00
C ASP A 7 -6.53 13.50 -5.72
N ARG A 8 -6.43 13.54 -7.06
CA ARG A 8 -6.23 12.37 -7.94
C ARG A 8 -5.20 12.69 -9.02
N ARG A 9 -4.10 11.92 -9.06
CA ARG A 9 -3.07 12.03 -10.10
C ARG A 9 -2.64 10.63 -10.56
N GLY A 10 -3.01 10.23 -11.77
CA GLY A 10 -2.75 8.87 -12.27
C GLY A 10 -3.39 7.80 -11.37
N ASN A 11 -2.60 6.83 -10.92
CA ASN A 11 -3.00 5.77 -9.99
C ASN A 11 -2.98 6.20 -8.51
N LEU A 12 -2.49 7.40 -8.20
CA LEU A 12 -2.39 7.89 -6.82
C LEU A 12 -3.66 8.62 -6.40
N ARG A 13 -4.05 8.43 -5.13
CA ARG A 13 -5.11 9.20 -4.47
C ARG A 13 -4.55 9.82 -3.20
N LEU A 14 -4.78 11.11 -3.00
CA LEU A 14 -4.50 11.76 -1.72
C LEU A 14 -5.77 11.68 -0.87
N VAL A 15 -5.66 11.14 0.34
CA VAL A 15 -6.79 10.89 1.23
C VAL A 15 -6.61 11.61 2.55
N LEU A 16 -7.59 12.44 2.88
CA LEU A 16 -7.72 13.05 4.19
C LEU A 16 -8.48 12.08 5.09
N ASP A 17 -7.75 11.47 6.02
CA ASP A 17 -8.32 10.66 7.10
C ASP A 17 -8.46 11.53 8.37
N PRO A 18 -9.64 11.58 9.01
CA PRO A 18 -9.85 12.40 10.22
C PRO A 18 -8.94 12.03 11.40
N GLU A 19 -8.40 10.81 11.44
CA GLU A 19 -7.49 10.35 12.49
C GLU A 19 -6.02 10.70 12.22
N ARG A 20 -5.72 11.23 11.03
CA ARG A 20 -4.36 11.60 10.63
C ARG A 20 -4.16 13.12 10.64
N VAL A 21 -2.97 13.53 11.09
CA VAL A 21 -2.54 14.94 11.07
C VAL A 21 -2.35 15.45 9.62
N PHE A 22 -1.87 14.57 8.74
CA PHE A 22 -1.60 14.89 7.34
C PHE A 22 -2.33 13.91 6.41
N PRO A 23 -2.79 14.36 5.23
CA PRO A 23 -3.34 13.46 4.22
C PRO A 23 -2.36 12.34 3.86
N GLY A 24 -2.86 11.12 3.77
CA GLY A 24 -2.12 9.96 3.30
C GLY A 24 -2.20 9.79 1.79
N LEU A 25 -1.22 9.09 1.23
CA LEU A 25 -1.26 8.64 -0.15
C LEU A 25 -1.79 7.20 -0.19
N ILE A 26 -2.84 6.94 -0.97
CA ILE A 26 -3.26 5.57 -1.26
C ILE A 26 -2.43 5.05 -2.43
N VAL A 27 -1.84 3.88 -2.20
CA VAL A 27 -1.09 3.08 -3.17
C VAL A 27 -1.79 1.74 -3.31
N GLN A 28 -1.86 1.20 -4.53
CA GLN A 28 -2.46 -0.11 -4.78
C GLN A 28 -1.49 -1.24 -4.38
N GLY A 29 -2.04 -2.40 -3.99
CA GLY A 29 -1.25 -3.54 -3.53
C GLY A 29 -0.28 -4.08 -4.60
N ASP A 30 -0.70 -4.11 -5.86
CA ASP A 30 0.15 -4.51 -7.00
C ASP A 30 1.37 -3.58 -7.18
N THR A 31 1.19 -2.28 -6.96
CA THR A 31 2.27 -1.29 -6.99
C THR A 31 3.26 -1.53 -5.86
N LEU A 32 2.80 -1.93 -4.66
CA LEU A 32 3.69 -2.29 -3.56
C LEU A 32 4.48 -3.57 -3.86
N VAL A 33 3.87 -4.56 -4.52
CA VAL A 33 4.54 -5.79 -4.92
C VAL A 33 5.65 -5.51 -5.92
N SER A 34 5.40 -4.74 -6.97
CA SER A 34 6.47 -4.35 -7.93
C SER A 34 7.58 -3.56 -7.26
N LEU A 35 7.26 -2.67 -6.32
CA LEU A 35 8.29 -1.97 -5.54
C LEU A 35 9.11 -2.93 -4.68
N LEU A 36 8.48 -3.96 -4.10
CA LEU A 36 9.19 -4.96 -3.33
C LEU A 36 10.17 -5.75 -4.21
N GLU A 37 9.76 -6.15 -5.42
CA GLU A 37 10.62 -6.83 -6.39
C GLU A 37 11.89 -6.01 -6.67
N ASP A 38 11.73 -4.72 -6.99
CA ASP A 38 12.86 -3.81 -7.24
C ASP A 38 13.78 -3.68 -6.00
N LEU A 39 13.20 -3.55 -4.80
CA LEU A 39 13.96 -3.42 -3.55
C LEU A 39 14.71 -4.68 -3.16
N GLU A 40 14.15 -5.86 -3.44
CA GLU A 40 14.80 -7.15 -3.18
C GLU A 40 15.99 -7.40 -4.10
N GLU A 41 15.94 -6.91 -5.35
CA GLU A 41 17.07 -6.95 -6.27
C GLU A 41 18.22 -6.03 -5.82
N GLU A 42 17.91 -4.83 -5.33
CA GLU A 42 18.92 -3.85 -4.93
C GLU A 42 19.50 -4.09 -3.53
N ASN A 43 18.64 -4.35 -2.53
CA ASN A 43 19.04 -4.52 -1.13
C ASN A 43 18.02 -5.35 -0.33
N PRO A 44 18.12 -6.69 -0.37
CA PRO A 44 17.10 -7.58 0.21
C PRO A 44 16.96 -7.46 1.74
N GLU A 45 18.01 -7.03 2.43
CA GLU A 45 18.02 -6.83 3.89
C GLU A 45 17.88 -5.35 4.29
N GLY A 46 17.55 -4.49 3.33
CA GLY A 46 17.36 -3.07 3.54
C GLY A 46 16.13 -2.77 4.41
N PHE A 47 16.21 -1.70 5.20
CA PHE A 47 15.08 -1.23 6.01
C PHE A 47 13.82 -0.97 5.17
N ALA A 48 13.98 -0.40 3.97
CA ALA A 48 12.87 -0.16 3.05
C ALA A 48 12.23 -1.47 2.60
N THR A 49 13.03 -2.47 2.21
CA THR A 49 12.57 -3.80 1.80
C THR A 49 11.78 -4.49 2.90
N GLN A 50 12.31 -4.50 4.13
CA GLN A 50 11.61 -5.06 5.28
C GLN A 50 10.29 -4.33 5.58
N THR A 51 10.29 -3.00 5.47
CA THR A 51 9.08 -2.18 5.67
C THR A 51 8.01 -2.50 4.62
N VAL A 52 8.38 -2.61 3.34
CA VAL A 52 7.42 -2.92 2.27
C VAL A 52 6.88 -4.34 2.40
N ARG A 53 7.70 -5.33 2.82
CA ARG A 53 7.21 -6.68 3.15
C ARG A 53 6.15 -6.66 4.24
N GLU A 54 6.37 -5.89 5.31
CA GLU A 54 5.39 -5.74 6.38
C GLU A 54 4.08 -5.11 5.87
N TRP A 55 4.17 -4.06 5.06
CA TRP A 55 2.98 -3.41 4.48
C TRP A 55 2.18 -4.35 3.58
N ILE A 56 2.84 -5.16 2.76
CA ILE A 56 2.19 -6.16 1.91
C ILE A 56 1.50 -7.22 2.78
N GLY A 57 2.18 -7.73 3.81
CA GLY A 57 1.59 -8.71 4.72
C GLY A 57 0.32 -8.18 5.41
N LEU A 58 0.37 -6.95 5.93
CA LEU A 58 -0.80 -6.29 6.52
C LEU A 58 -1.91 -6.06 5.48
N TYR A 59 -1.56 -5.69 4.25
CA TYR A 59 -2.53 -5.53 3.17
C TYR A 59 -3.24 -6.85 2.85
N GLU A 60 -2.50 -7.95 2.76
CA GLU A 60 -3.07 -9.27 2.49
C GLU A 60 -4.02 -9.74 3.59
N GLU A 61 -3.65 -9.51 4.85
CA GLU A 61 -4.53 -9.76 6.00
C GLU A 61 -5.82 -8.95 5.92
N MET A 62 -5.72 -7.63 5.66
CA MET A 62 -6.89 -6.75 5.52
C MET A 62 -7.79 -7.15 4.35
N MET A 63 -7.22 -7.55 3.21
CA MET A 63 -7.99 -7.99 2.04
C MET A 63 -8.74 -9.29 2.32
N LYS A 64 -8.07 -10.24 3.00
CA LYS A 64 -8.68 -11.49 3.44
C LYS A 64 -9.83 -11.24 4.41
N ASP A 65 -9.63 -10.37 5.41
CA ASP A 65 -10.67 -10.02 6.39
C ASP A 65 -11.86 -9.31 5.74
N ALA A 66 -11.61 -8.52 4.69
CA ALA A 66 -12.64 -7.88 3.87
C ALA A 66 -13.31 -8.85 2.87
N GLY A 67 -12.88 -10.11 2.78
CA GLY A 67 -13.39 -11.09 1.81
C GLY A 67 -13.15 -10.69 0.35
N SER A 68 -12.07 -9.95 0.09
CA SER A 68 -11.73 -9.40 -1.22
C SER A 68 -10.52 -10.12 -1.81
N ASP A 69 -10.52 -10.29 -3.14
CA ASP A 69 -9.42 -10.94 -3.86
C ASP A 69 -8.18 -10.04 -3.94
N LEU A 70 -7.01 -10.63 -3.84
CA LEU A 70 -5.74 -9.91 -4.00
C LEU A 70 -5.54 -9.51 -5.47
N PRO A 71 -5.09 -8.28 -5.76
CA PRO A 71 -5.01 -7.75 -7.12
C PRO A 71 -3.86 -8.33 -7.96
N TYR A 72 -2.98 -9.13 -7.34
CA TYR A 72 -1.79 -9.73 -7.95
C TYR A 72 -1.72 -11.26 -7.83
N VAL A 73 -2.75 -11.91 -7.28
CA VAL A 73 -2.86 -13.37 -7.33
C VAL A 73 -3.34 -13.76 -8.72
N ARG A 74 -2.53 -14.57 -9.42
CA ARG A 74 -2.87 -15.11 -10.74
C ARG A 74 -3.72 -16.37 -10.65
#